data_AF-A0A9X7YS45-F1
#
_entry.id   AF-A0A9X7YS45-F1
#
_cell.length_a   1.000
_cell.length_b   1.000
_cell.length_c   1.000
_cell.angle_alpha   90.00
_cell.angle_beta   90.00
_cell.angle_gamma   90.00
#
_symmetry.space_group_name_H-M   'P 1'
#
loop_
_entity.id
_entity.type
_entity.pdbx_description
1 polymer ?
#
loop_
_entity_poly.entity_id
_entity_poly.type
_entity_poly.pdbx_seq_one_letter_code
_entity_poly.pdbx_strand_id
1 'polypeptide(L)'
;MHSLPLITAGLLALTLVGCSSEPLRRADALTASPAPLEKPVEQARQALAAAPSCCKNLMQMPFEPLPPGFSGEVVIDSQAPAYAFETGKSFFRAFALPAEGPSFELRLYSQAGQSVLAPSAMLLDSQWRPTRLLDADDFAYVPPTGLKGDSLDARLRIDRSQPDHPGNERYLILYTSTAQMAGQTTLEHPAKAYAKALGNEPPSIPDPIARHSPVGVVKLVMIRDGEQSATKGYVPGYSIGHEMGNRLPSLPAPAVLPETSAYYRQAIDAALTQQDLERALRLADEAARVGDTGAKAYLLERIQIK
;
A
#
# COMPACT_ATOMS: atom_id res chain seq x y z
N MET A 1 -22.14 23.65 77.62
CA MET A 1 -21.90 22.28 77.12
C MET A 1 -22.46 22.18 75.71
N HIS A 2 -21.61 21.73 74.80
CA HIS A 2 -21.86 21.24 73.44
C HIS A 2 -22.29 22.21 72.32
N SER A 3 -21.29 22.42 71.47
CA SER A 3 -21.19 22.99 70.13
C SER A 3 -21.81 22.09 69.05
N LEU A 4 -22.23 22.70 67.93
CA LEU A 4 -22.39 22.03 66.63
C LEU A 4 -22.07 23.01 65.49
N PRO A 5 -21.13 22.68 64.59
CA PRO A 5 -20.90 23.42 63.35
C PRO A 5 -21.60 22.76 62.16
N LEU A 6 -22.20 23.56 61.27
CA LEU A 6 -22.65 23.10 59.95
C LEU A 6 -21.50 23.23 58.95
N ILE A 7 -21.09 22.09 58.40
CA ILE A 7 -20.05 21.92 57.38
C ILE A 7 -20.66 22.21 56.01
N THR A 8 -20.09 23.19 55.30
CA THR A 8 -20.32 23.42 53.87
C THR A 8 -19.44 22.46 53.05
N ALA A 9 -20.05 21.50 52.36
CA ALA A 9 -19.36 20.65 51.41
C ALA A 9 -19.39 21.29 50.01
N GLY A 10 -18.25 21.84 49.58
CA GLY A 10 -18.02 22.28 48.21
C GLY A 10 -17.67 21.09 47.32
N LEU A 11 -18.51 20.79 46.33
CA LEU A 11 -18.22 19.83 45.27
C LEU A 11 -17.33 20.52 44.21
N LEU A 12 -16.03 20.24 44.22
CA LEU A 12 -15.12 20.61 43.14
C LEU A 12 -15.14 19.50 42.09
N ALA A 13 -15.83 19.71 40.97
CA ALA A 13 -15.77 18.81 39.83
C ALA A 13 -14.54 19.18 38.97
N LEU A 14 -13.46 18.40 39.08
CA LEU A 14 -12.32 18.47 38.17
C LEU A 14 -12.67 17.76 36.87
N THR A 15 -12.92 18.53 35.80
CA THR A 15 -12.98 18.00 34.44
C THR A 15 -11.56 17.84 33.90
N LEU A 16 -11.08 16.60 33.89
CA LEU A 16 -9.87 16.22 33.16
C LEU A 16 -10.18 16.26 31.65
N VAL A 17 -9.75 17.32 30.98
CA VAL A 17 -9.67 17.35 29.51
C VAL A 17 -8.44 16.55 29.11
N GLY A 18 -8.62 15.27 28.78
CA GLY A 18 -7.58 14.47 28.15
C GLY A 18 -7.38 14.93 26.71
N CYS A 19 -6.18 15.39 26.36
CA CYS A 19 -5.79 15.59 24.97
C CYS A 19 -5.64 14.21 24.30
N SER A 20 -6.73 13.66 23.76
CA SER A 20 -6.64 12.57 22.79
C SER A 20 -6.15 13.14 21.48
N SER A 21 -4.90 12.84 21.10
CA SER A 21 -4.40 13.11 19.76
C SER A 21 -5.17 12.23 18.77
N GLU A 22 -6.21 12.76 18.15
CA GLU A 22 -7.00 12.03 17.16
C GLU A 22 -6.14 11.69 15.93
N PRO A 23 -5.91 10.40 15.66
CA PRO A 23 -5.00 9.90 14.61
C PRO A 23 -5.56 10.07 13.19
N LEU A 24 -6.89 10.12 13.06
CA LEU A 24 -7.63 10.34 11.82
C LEU A 24 -8.35 11.68 11.89
N ARG A 25 -7.98 12.61 11.00
CA ARG A 25 -8.71 13.87 10.83
C ARG A 25 -9.44 13.84 9.51
N ARG A 26 -10.78 13.74 9.54
CA ARG A 26 -11.58 13.87 8.32
C ARG A 26 -11.40 15.25 7.73
N ALA A 27 -11.26 15.30 6.41
CA ALA A 27 -11.17 16.53 5.65
C ALA A 27 -12.04 16.41 4.40
N ASP A 28 -12.84 17.43 4.13
CA ASP A 28 -13.68 17.46 2.92
C ASP A 28 -12.81 17.35 1.67
N ALA A 29 -13.31 16.70 0.62
CA ALA A 29 -12.56 16.50 -0.61
C ALA A 29 -12.08 17.81 -1.28
N LEU A 30 -12.74 18.94 -0.97
CA LEU A 30 -12.43 20.28 -1.47
C LEU A 30 -11.43 21.04 -0.59
N THR A 31 -10.93 20.44 0.49
CA THR A 31 -9.92 21.05 1.35
C THR A 31 -8.52 20.95 0.73
N ALA A 32 -7.73 22.00 0.94
CA ALA A 32 -6.31 22.00 0.62
C ALA A 32 -5.60 20.82 1.28
N SER A 33 -4.54 20.33 0.65
CA SER A 33 -3.76 19.26 1.27
C SER A 33 -3.13 19.74 2.58
N PRO A 34 -2.98 18.86 3.58
CA PRO A 34 -2.34 19.23 4.84
C PRO A 34 -0.97 19.83 4.62
N ALA A 35 -0.59 20.76 5.49
CA ALA A 35 0.81 21.16 5.59
C ALA A 35 1.67 19.93 5.97
N PRO A 36 2.86 19.77 5.37
CA PRO A 36 3.83 18.78 5.82
C PRO A 36 4.16 18.96 7.31
N LEU A 37 4.48 17.85 7.98
CA LEU A 37 4.93 17.93 9.37
C LEU A 37 6.40 18.37 9.41
N GLU A 38 6.62 19.65 9.64
CA GLU A 38 7.96 20.23 9.70
C GLU A 38 8.57 20.06 11.10
N LYS A 39 9.30 18.96 11.30
CA LYS A 39 10.21 18.77 12.44
C LYS A 39 11.63 18.57 11.92
N PRO A 40 12.66 19.04 12.63
CA PRO A 40 14.04 18.72 12.27
C PRO A 40 14.23 17.20 12.17
N VAL A 41 14.67 16.72 11.01
CA VAL A 41 14.78 15.28 10.71
C VAL A 41 15.61 14.53 11.76
N GLU A 42 16.71 15.12 12.24
CA GLU A 42 17.56 14.49 13.25
C GLU A 42 16.87 14.35 14.60
N GLN A 43 16.07 15.36 15.02
CA GLN A 43 15.28 15.26 16.24
C GLN A 43 14.21 14.18 16.12
N ALA A 44 13.56 14.07 14.96
CA ALA A 44 12.57 13.02 14.71
C ALA A 44 13.18 11.62 14.73
N ARG A 45 14.40 11.45 14.19
CA ARG A 45 15.17 10.20 14.25
C ARG A 45 15.58 9.84 15.68
N GLN A 46 16.04 10.81 16.47
CA GLN A 46 16.35 10.59 17.89
C GLN A 46 15.10 10.16 18.68
N ALA A 47 13.96 10.79 18.41
CA ALA A 47 12.69 10.40 19.03
C ALA A 47 12.30 8.96 18.68
N LEU A 48 12.44 8.57 17.40
CA LEU A 48 12.18 7.18 16.96
C LEU A 48 13.14 6.18 17.62
N ALA A 49 14.43 6.53 17.71
CA ALA A 49 15.42 5.69 18.38
C ALA A 49 15.04 5.44 19.84
N ALA A 50 14.59 6.47 20.57
CA ALA A 50 14.19 6.39 21.96
C ALA A 50 12.81 5.75 22.21
N ALA A 51 11.89 5.78 21.24
CA ALA A 51 10.52 5.32 21.42
C ALA A 51 10.46 3.80 21.72
N PRO A 52 9.80 3.32 22.79
CA PRO A 52 9.66 1.88 23.01
C PRO A 52 8.78 1.25 21.93
N SER A 53 8.98 -0.05 21.65
CA SER A 53 8.06 -0.75 20.77
C SER A 53 6.72 -0.97 21.49
N CYS A 54 5.61 -0.61 20.83
CA CYS A 54 4.28 -0.72 21.42
C CYS A 54 3.80 -2.15 21.63
N CYS A 55 4.31 -3.07 20.81
CA CYS A 55 3.60 -4.29 20.43
C CYS A 55 4.59 -5.43 20.21
N LYS A 56 4.24 -6.67 20.58
CA LYS A 56 5.14 -7.83 20.39
C LYS A 56 5.06 -8.44 18.99
N ASN A 57 3.94 -8.25 18.30
CA ASN A 57 3.66 -8.74 16.96
C ASN A 57 2.64 -7.83 16.27
N LEU A 58 2.41 -8.07 14.98
CA LEU A 58 1.47 -7.28 14.16
C LEU A 58 0.04 -7.30 14.72
N MET A 59 -0.43 -8.43 15.28
CA MET A 59 -1.80 -8.58 15.79
C MET A 59 -2.12 -7.68 16.98
N GLN A 60 -1.10 -7.23 17.72
CA GLN A 60 -1.25 -6.37 18.89
C GLN A 60 -1.19 -4.88 18.57
N MET A 61 -1.03 -4.52 17.29
CA MET A 61 -1.03 -3.13 16.87
C MET A 61 -2.39 -2.47 17.12
N PRO A 62 -2.41 -1.16 17.42
CA PRO A 62 -3.65 -0.42 17.61
C PRO A 62 -4.33 -0.17 16.26
N PHE A 63 -5.06 -1.16 15.74
CA PHE A 63 -5.81 -1.01 14.49
C PHE A 63 -7.06 -0.16 14.70
N GLU A 64 -7.16 0.91 13.93
CA GLU A 64 -8.32 1.78 13.90
C GLU A 64 -9.23 1.43 12.72
N PRO A 65 -10.56 1.35 12.90
CA PRO A 65 -11.46 1.15 11.77
C PRO A 65 -11.36 2.30 10.78
N LEU A 66 -11.08 2.00 9.51
CA LEU A 66 -11.10 2.98 8.44
C LEU A 66 -12.51 3.06 7.84
N PRO A 67 -13.25 4.17 8.02
CA PRO A 67 -14.62 4.26 7.54
C PRO A 67 -14.71 4.15 6.01
N PRO A 68 -15.78 3.54 5.46
CA PRO A 68 -16.03 3.57 4.01
C PRO A 68 -16.04 5.01 3.47
N GLY A 69 -15.37 5.24 2.35
CA GLY A 69 -15.27 6.57 1.73
C GLY A 69 -14.45 7.58 2.55
N PHE A 70 -13.59 7.11 3.47
CA PHE A 70 -12.73 8.01 4.25
C PHE A 70 -11.88 8.89 3.33
N SER A 71 -11.89 10.20 3.64
CA SER A 71 -10.99 11.20 3.07
C SER A 71 -10.48 12.04 4.23
N GLY A 72 -9.16 12.05 4.42
CA GLY A 72 -8.58 12.76 5.54
C GLY A 72 -7.09 12.54 5.70
N GLU A 73 -6.60 12.96 6.86
CA GLU A 73 -5.18 12.98 7.18
C GLU A 73 -4.84 11.85 8.15
N VAL A 74 -3.73 11.18 7.86
CA VAL A 74 -3.06 10.22 8.72
C VAL A 74 -1.76 10.85 9.20
N VAL A 75 -1.71 11.26 10.46
CA VAL A 75 -0.52 11.88 11.06
C VAL A 75 0.36 10.79 11.67
N ILE A 76 1.60 10.66 11.20
CA ILE A 76 2.63 9.80 11.78
C ILE A 76 3.67 10.73 12.41
N ASP A 77 3.59 10.95 13.72
CA ASP A 77 4.49 11.83 14.45
C ASP A 77 5.22 11.11 15.59
N SER A 78 5.95 11.86 16.41
CA SER A 78 6.68 11.30 17.57
C SER A 78 5.79 10.74 18.68
N GLN A 79 4.46 10.96 18.62
CA GLN A 79 3.49 10.39 19.57
C GLN A 79 2.84 9.12 19.01
N ALA A 80 3.09 8.79 17.74
CA ALA A 80 2.69 7.54 17.15
C ALA A 80 3.31 6.32 17.87
N PRO A 81 2.63 5.17 17.88
CA PRO A 81 3.27 3.93 18.31
C PRO A 81 4.46 3.64 17.39
N ALA A 82 5.53 3.09 17.99
CA ALA A 82 6.68 2.61 17.27
C ALA A 82 6.72 1.09 17.25
N TYR A 83 7.20 0.50 16.16
CA TYR A 83 7.40 -0.94 16.03
C TYR A 83 8.70 -1.24 15.29
N ALA A 84 9.34 -2.36 15.65
CA ALA A 84 10.54 -2.86 14.99
C ALA A 84 10.14 -3.80 13.85
N PHE A 85 9.93 -3.25 12.65
CA PHE A 85 9.69 -4.03 11.44
C PHE A 85 10.99 -4.69 10.96
N GLU A 86 10.89 -5.70 10.10
CA GLU A 86 12.07 -6.31 9.45
C GLU A 86 12.90 -5.29 8.66
N THR A 87 12.25 -4.29 8.08
CA THR A 87 12.90 -3.19 7.33
C THR A 87 13.37 -2.04 8.24
N GLY A 88 13.23 -2.20 9.55
CA GLY A 88 13.69 -1.28 10.58
C GLY A 88 12.60 -0.74 11.49
N LYS A 89 13.03 -0.05 12.53
CA LYS A 89 12.13 0.58 13.49
C LYS A 89 11.43 1.78 12.85
N SER A 90 10.14 1.92 13.08
CA SER A 90 9.34 3.01 12.51
C SER A 90 8.19 3.43 13.41
N PHE A 91 7.83 4.70 13.35
CA PHE A 91 6.51 5.15 13.77
C PHE A 91 5.48 4.68 12.74
N PHE A 92 4.28 4.33 13.18
CA PHE A 92 3.28 3.80 12.27
C PHE A 92 1.84 4.18 12.63
N ARG A 93 0.95 3.95 11.66
CA ARG A 93 -0.51 3.93 11.84
C ARG A 93 -1.05 2.65 11.22
N ALA A 94 -2.03 2.03 11.88
CA ALA A 94 -2.58 0.75 11.50
C ALA A 94 -4.10 0.84 11.42
N PHE A 95 -4.68 0.28 10.35
CA PHE A 95 -6.10 0.44 10.03
C PHE A 95 -6.76 -0.89 9.69
N ALA A 96 -7.98 -1.10 10.19
CA ALA A 96 -8.87 -2.15 9.72
C ALA A 96 -9.68 -1.63 8.53
N LEU A 97 -9.55 -2.30 7.39
CA LEU A 97 -10.23 -1.93 6.15
C LEU A 97 -11.69 -2.40 6.16
N PRO A 98 -12.61 -1.71 5.47
CA PRO A 98 -13.98 -2.17 5.28
C PRO A 98 -13.99 -3.59 4.70
N ALA A 99 -14.54 -4.51 5.49
CA ALA A 99 -14.68 -5.93 5.15
C ALA A 99 -15.77 -6.17 4.10
N GLU A 100 -16.85 -5.41 4.22
CA GLU A 100 -18.08 -5.55 3.46
C GLU A 100 -18.22 -4.42 2.44
N GLY A 101 -18.98 -4.68 1.38
CA GLY A 101 -19.28 -3.71 0.33
C GLY A 101 -18.44 -3.89 -0.94
N PRO A 102 -18.50 -2.92 -1.87
CA PRO A 102 -17.79 -3.03 -3.14
C PRO A 102 -16.28 -2.90 -2.96
N SER A 103 -15.53 -3.33 -3.97
CA SER A 103 -14.09 -3.06 -4.10
C SER A 103 -13.84 -1.55 -4.06
N PHE A 104 -12.64 -1.13 -3.69
CA PHE A 104 -12.31 0.29 -3.56
C PHE A 104 -10.84 0.57 -3.85
N GLU A 105 -10.54 1.79 -4.25
CA GLU A 105 -9.19 2.31 -4.41
C GLU A 105 -8.80 3.12 -3.17
N LEU A 106 -7.61 2.89 -2.64
CA LEU A 106 -6.93 3.75 -1.69
C LEU A 106 -5.92 4.59 -2.45
N ARG A 107 -5.96 5.91 -2.23
CA ARG A 107 -4.95 6.86 -2.68
C ARG A 107 -4.22 7.40 -1.47
N LEU A 108 -2.90 7.32 -1.53
CA LEU A 108 -2.00 7.74 -0.46
C LEU A 108 -1.14 8.89 -0.98
N TYR A 109 -1.16 10.02 -0.28
CA TYR A 109 -0.41 11.21 -0.66
C TYR A 109 0.42 11.67 0.54
N SER A 110 1.67 11.24 0.61
CA SER A 110 2.58 11.70 1.66
C SER A 110 3.04 13.12 1.35
N GLN A 111 2.66 14.08 2.22
CA GLN A 111 2.91 15.50 1.97
C GLN A 111 4.39 15.83 2.11
N ALA A 112 4.93 16.53 1.12
CA ALA A 112 6.32 16.96 1.06
C ALA A 112 6.45 18.48 1.22
N GLY A 113 7.49 18.89 1.94
CA GLY A 113 7.89 20.28 2.11
C GLY A 113 9.38 20.34 2.39
N GLN A 114 9.80 20.93 3.51
CA GLN A 114 11.21 20.86 3.95
C GLN A 114 11.67 19.41 4.25
N SER A 115 10.72 18.54 4.61
CA SER A 115 10.93 17.11 4.78
C SER A 115 9.73 16.34 4.26
N VAL A 116 9.87 15.03 4.11
CA VAL A 116 8.79 14.13 3.70
C VAL A 116 8.92 12.78 4.38
N LEU A 117 7.80 12.16 4.75
CA LEU A 117 7.79 10.75 5.11
C LEU A 117 7.75 9.94 3.80
N ALA A 118 8.79 9.19 3.47
CA ALA A 118 8.74 8.25 2.36
C ALA A 118 8.10 6.93 2.86
N PRO A 119 6.83 6.66 2.52
CA PRO A 119 6.05 5.67 3.24
C PRO A 119 6.25 4.26 2.67
N SER A 120 6.04 3.25 3.51
CA SER A 120 5.69 1.89 3.11
C SER A 120 4.22 1.64 3.48
N ALA A 121 3.52 0.86 2.66
CA ALA A 121 2.15 0.41 2.97
C ALA A 121 2.08 -1.12 2.95
N MET A 122 1.93 -1.74 4.11
CA MET A 122 1.79 -3.20 4.25
C MET A 122 0.32 -3.58 4.40
N LEU A 123 -0.13 -4.51 3.58
CA LEU A 123 -1.49 -5.04 3.58
C LEU A 123 -1.46 -6.43 4.18
N LEU A 124 -2.43 -6.72 5.07
CA LEU A 124 -2.56 -8.03 5.72
C LEU A 124 -3.94 -8.63 5.45
N ASP A 125 -4.02 -9.96 5.37
CA ASP A 125 -5.27 -10.70 5.33
C ASP A 125 -5.92 -10.86 6.72
N SER A 126 -7.05 -11.59 6.77
CA SER A 126 -7.76 -11.89 8.03
C SER A 126 -6.96 -12.73 9.04
N GLN A 127 -5.89 -13.40 8.58
CA GLN A 127 -4.99 -14.21 9.39
C GLN A 127 -3.69 -13.46 9.75
N TRP A 128 -3.65 -12.14 9.50
CA TRP A 128 -2.51 -11.26 9.79
C TRP A 128 -1.26 -11.58 8.97
N ARG A 129 -1.42 -12.24 7.82
CA ARG A 129 -0.31 -12.54 6.91
C ARG A 129 -0.15 -11.38 5.93
N PRO A 130 1.09 -10.90 5.70
CA PRO A 130 1.35 -9.91 4.65
C PRO A 130 0.94 -10.45 3.28
N THR A 131 0.07 -9.70 2.60
CA THR A 131 -0.36 -10.01 1.22
C THR A 131 0.38 -9.13 0.21
N ARG A 132 0.67 -7.88 0.58
CA ARG A 132 1.33 -6.89 -0.27
C ARG A 132 2.13 -5.89 0.55
N LEU A 133 3.23 -5.43 -0.01
CA LEU A 133 3.96 -4.27 0.48
C LEU A 133 4.18 -3.31 -0.67
N LEU A 134 3.80 -2.05 -0.46
CA LEU A 134 4.24 -0.95 -1.28
C LEU A 134 5.46 -0.30 -0.61
N ASP A 135 6.49 -0.03 -1.39
CA ASP A 135 7.73 0.58 -0.93
C ASP A 135 8.12 1.82 -1.75
N ALA A 136 9.39 2.23 -1.72
CA ALA A 136 9.85 3.44 -2.39
C ALA A 136 9.51 3.49 -3.88
N ASP A 137 9.48 2.34 -4.57
CA ASP A 137 9.28 2.28 -6.01
C ASP A 137 7.80 2.48 -6.41
N ASP A 138 6.88 2.26 -5.47
CA ASP A 138 5.44 2.45 -5.67
C ASP A 138 4.95 3.88 -5.39
N PHE A 139 5.79 4.69 -4.72
CA PHE A 139 5.47 6.07 -4.35
C PHE A 139 6.21 7.07 -5.25
N ALA A 140 5.48 7.68 -6.18
CA ALA A 140 6.04 8.63 -7.13
C ALA A 140 5.92 10.07 -6.64
N TYR A 141 6.96 10.88 -6.83
CA TYR A 141 6.87 12.31 -6.59
C TYR A 141 5.91 12.98 -7.59
N VAL A 142 4.97 13.76 -7.07
CA VAL A 142 4.02 14.56 -7.84
C VAL A 142 4.09 16.02 -7.37
N PRO A 143 4.39 16.96 -8.28
CA PRO A 143 4.44 18.39 -7.97
C PRO A 143 3.04 18.95 -7.62
N PRO A 144 2.96 20.16 -7.07
CA PRO A 144 1.69 20.74 -6.65
C PRO A 144 0.77 20.99 -7.85
N THR A 145 -0.51 20.62 -7.69
CA THR A 145 -1.55 20.83 -8.70
C THR A 145 -2.86 21.27 -8.04
N GLY A 146 -3.36 22.45 -8.40
CA GLY A 146 -4.56 23.01 -7.78
C GLY A 146 -4.40 23.18 -6.27
N LEU A 147 -5.24 22.51 -5.48
CA LEU A 147 -5.19 22.52 -4.00
C LEU A 147 -4.31 21.39 -3.42
N LYS A 148 -3.67 20.58 -4.28
CA LYS A 148 -2.74 19.51 -3.89
C LYS A 148 -1.31 20.06 -3.82
N GLY A 149 -0.65 19.88 -2.68
CA GLY A 149 0.76 20.21 -2.51
C GLY A 149 1.70 19.14 -3.07
N ASP A 150 3.00 19.40 -2.98
CA ASP A 150 4.03 18.39 -3.26
C ASP A 150 3.78 17.11 -2.46
N SER A 151 3.88 15.96 -3.12
CA SER A 151 3.64 14.69 -2.45
C SER A 151 4.34 13.51 -3.09
N LEU A 152 4.53 12.47 -2.29
CA LEU A 152 4.80 11.12 -2.78
C LEU A 152 3.46 10.36 -2.85
N ASP A 153 3.05 10.03 -4.07
CA ASP A 153 1.75 9.46 -4.39
C ASP A 153 1.84 7.96 -4.64
N ALA A 154 0.94 7.20 -4.04
CA ALA A 154 0.66 5.82 -4.43
C ALA A 154 -0.84 5.57 -4.50
N ARG A 155 -1.23 4.56 -5.26
CA ARG A 155 -2.62 4.11 -5.37
C ARG A 155 -2.65 2.60 -5.26
N LEU A 156 -3.68 2.04 -4.64
CA LEU A 156 -3.90 0.60 -4.64
C LEU A 156 -5.38 0.28 -4.64
N ARG A 157 -5.74 -0.78 -5.37
CA ARG A 157 -7.09 -1.34 -5.35
C ARG A 157 -7.17 -2.49 -4.35
N ILE A 158 -8.23 -2.48 -3.55
CA ILE A 158 -8.62 -3.55 -2.63
C ILE A 158 -9.83 -4.25 -3.24
N ASP A 159 -9.69 -5.54 -3.55
CA ASP A 159 -10.77 -6.33 -4.12
C ASP A 159 -11.71 -6.89 -3.03
N ARG A 160 -13.00 -6.85 -3.34
CA ARG A 160 -14.13 -7.39 -2.57
C ARG A 160 -15.08 -8.23 -3.43
N SER A 161 -14.70 -8.52 -4.68
CA SER A 161 -15.52 -9.30 -5.63
C SER A 161 -15.80 -10.74 -5.14
N GLN A 162 -14.90 -11.31 -4.34
CA GLN A 162 -15.01 -12.63 -3.73
C GLN A 162 -14.96 -12.50 -2.20
N PRO A 163 -16.08 -12.34 -1.49
CA PRO A 163 -16.10 -12.05 -0.04
C PRO A 163 -15.36 -13.10 0.81
N ASP A 164 -15.44 -14.37 0.42
CA ASP A 164 -14.86 -15.51 1.14
C ASP A 164 -13.39 -15.81 0.74
N HIS A 165 -12.79 -15.00 -0.13
CA HIS A 165 -11.41 -15.25 -0.57
C HIS A 165 -10.43 -15.06 0.61
N PRO A 166 -9.64 -16.07 0.98
CA PRO A 166 -8.81 -16.03 2.19
C PRO A 166 -7.68 -15.00 2.14
N GLY A 167 -7.26 -14.61 0.92
CA GLY A 167 -6.28 -13.54 0.69
C GLY A 167 -6.88 -12.13 0.67
N ASN A 168 -8.15 -11.95 1.03
CA ASN A 168 -8.77 -10.63 1.10
C ASN A 168 -8.06 -9.77 2.15
N GLU A 169 -7.56 -8.63 1.71
CA GLU A 169 -6.86 -7.65 2.53
C GLU A 169 -7.81 -7.06 3.55
N ARG A 170 -7.53 -7.22 4.84
CA ARG A 170 -8.35 -6.74 5.96
C ARG A 170 -7.68 -5.61 6.73
N TYR A 171 -6.37 -5.47 6.63
CA TYR A 171 -5.64 -4.47 7.39
C TYR A 171 -4.60 -3.74 6.53
N LEU A 172 -4.34 -2.49 6.89
CA LEU A 172 -3.33 -1.62 6.29
C LEU A 172 -2.43 -1.06 7.40
N ILE A 173 -1.12 -1.14 7.21
CA ILE A 173 -0.13 -0.51 8.09
C ILE A 173 0.68 0.47 7.26
N LEU A 174 0.68 1.74 7.66
CA LEU A 174 1.50 2.81 7.08
C LEU A 174 2.67 3.11 8.00
N TYR A 175 3.89 3.04 7.47
CA TYR A 175 5.14 3.28 8.19
C TYR A 175 6.22 3.76 7.21
N THR A 176 7.49 3.78 7.61
CA THR A 176 8.64 4.00 6.71
C THR A 176 9.80 3.07 7.07
N SER A 177 10.57 2.60 6.09
CA SER A 177 11.74 1.75 6.32
C SER A 177 13.02 2.55 6.62
N THR A 178 14.05 1.87 7.14
CA THR A 178 15.37 2.49 7.36
C THR A 178 15.97 3.03 6.05
N ALA A 179 15.85 2.26 4.97
CA ALA A 179 16.35 2.64 3.66
C ALA A 179 15.63 3.90 3.12
N GLN A 180 14.31 3.92 3.24
CA GLN A 180 13.52 5.09 2.85
C GLN A 180 13.85 6.32 3.69
N MET A 181 13.99 6.18 5.02
CA MET A 181 14.37 7.30 5.90
C MET A 181 15.75 7.89 5.60
N ALA A 182 16.66 7.12 5.01
CA ALA A 182 17.99 7.59 4.62
C ALA A 182 17.99 8.42 3.32
N GLY A 183 16.89 8.35 2.55
CA GLY A 183 16.76 9.02 1.25
C GLY A 183 16.39 10.50 1.30
N GLN A 184 16.14 11.03 0.11
CA GLN A 184 15.68 12.40 -0.12
C GLN A 184 14.88 12.46 -1.42
N THR A 185 13.99 13.45 -1.54
CA THR A 185 13.22 13.73 -2.75
C THR A 185 13.56 15.12 -3.26
N THR A 186 13.85 15.24 -4.55
CA THR A 186 14.02 16.54 -5.22
C THR A 186 12.63 17.05 -5.61
N LEU A 187 12.26 18.24 -5.15
CA LEU A 187 10.98 18.88 -5.43
C LEU A 187 11.10 19.87 -6.59
N GLU A 188 10.06 20.05 -7.39
CA GLU A 188 10.03 21.05 -8.45
C GLU A 188 10.08 22.47 -7.84
N HIS A 189 11.08 23.26 -8.24
CA HIS A 189 11.17 24.63 -7.76
C HIS A 189 9.96 25.48 -8.25
N PRO A 190 9.30 26.28 -7.39
CA PRO A 190 8.10 27.04 -7.75
C PRO A 190 8.27 27.94 -9.00
N ALA A 191 9.41 28.62 -9.12
CA ALA A 191 9.70 29.44 -10.30
C ALA A 191 9.83 28.64 -11.61
N LYS A 192 10.28 27.37 -11.56
CA LYS A 192 10.29 26.48 -12.74
C LYS A 192 8.87 26.04 -13.11
N ALA A 193 8.08 25.65 -12.12
CA ALA A 193 6.67 25.31 -12.33
C ALA A 193 5.89 26.50 -12.94
N TYR A 194 6.12 27.71 -12.44
CA TYR A 194 5.51 28.95 -12.95
C TYR A 194 5.94 29.25 -14.40
N ALA A 195 7.24 29.17 -14.71
CA ALA A 195 7.73 29.38 -16.07
C ALA A 195 7.12 28.38 -17.05
N LYS A 196 7.08 27.09 -16.68
CA LYS A 196 6.46 26.02 -17.47
C LYS A 196 4.97 26.27 -17.71
N ALA A 197 4.22 26.73 -16.70
CA ALA A 197 2.80 27.05 -16.83
C ALA A 197 2.51 28.19 -17.82
N LEU A 198 3.46 29.14 -17.96
CA LEU A 198 3.38 30.24 -18.93
C LEU A 198 3.95 29.88 -20.31
N GLY A 199 4.49 28.67 -20.50
CA GLY A 199 5.17 28.27 -21.73
C GLY A 199 6.55 28.91 -21.91
N ASN A 200 7.12 29.47 -20.85
CA ASN A 200 8.46 30.07 -20.84
C ASN A 200 9.52 29.00 -20.55
N GLU A 201 10.77 29.29 -20.92
CA GLU A 201 11.92 28.45 -20.54
C GLU A 201 12.12 28.49 -19.01
N PRO A 202 12.22 27.32 -18.35
CA PRO A 202 12.47 27.28 -16.91
C PRO A 202 13.82 27.91 -16.54
N PRO A 203 13.89 28.72 -15.47
CA PRO A 203 15.14 29.28 -15.00
C PRO A 203 16.12 28.20 -14.54
N SER A 204 17.42 28.43 -14.75
CA SER A 204 18.50 27.55 -14.29
C SER A 204 18.81 27.76 -12.80
N ILE A 205 17.87 27.33 -11.95
CA ILE A 205 17.98 27.38 -10.49
C ILE A 205 17.93 25.95 -9.91
N PRO A 206 18.67 25.65 -8.83
CA PRO A 206 18.58 24.35 -8.18
C PRO A 206 17.18 24.08 -7.61
N ASP A 207 16.76 22.83 -7.69
CA ASP A 207 15.50 22.37 -7.10
C ASP A 207 15.67 22.11 -5.59
N PRO A 208 14.67 22.46 -4.75
CA PRO A 208 14.73 22.18 -3.33
C PRO A 208 14.73 20.67 -3.03
N ILE A 209 15.40 20.27 -1.94
CA ILE A 209 15.53 18.88 -1.53
C ILE A 209 14.77 18.65 -0.22
N ALA A 210 13.77 17.77 -0.26
CA ALA A 210 13.08 17.28 0.93
C ALA A 210 13.82 16.07 1.49
N ARG A 211 14.42 16.20 2.68
CA ARG A 211 15.02 15.05 3.37
C ARG A 211 13.94 14.12 3.91
N HIS A 212 14.17 12.81 3.81
CA HIS A 212 13.21 11.85 4.33
C HIS A 212 13.23 11.82 5.87
N SER A 213 12.06 11.67 6.47
CA SER A 213 11.82 11.78 7.90
C SER A 213 11.01 10.57 8.42
N PRO A 214 11.22 10.11 9.67
CA PRO A 214 10.36 9.11 10.31
C PRO A 214 8.95 9.61 10.62
N VAL A 215 8.70 10.91 10.43
CA VAL A 215 7.42 11.54 10.74
C VAL A 215 6.91 12.31 9.52
N GLY A 216 5.60 12.40 9.37
CA GLY A 216 4.95 13.08 8.26
C GLY A 216 3.43 13.02 8.33
N VAL A 217 2.78 13.55 7.30
CA VAL A 217 1.33 13.49 7.12
C VAL A 217 1.03 12.81 5.79
N VAL A 218 0.21 11.77 5.83
CA VAL A 218 -0.27 11.08 4.63
C VAL A 218 -1.76 11.40 4.47
N LYS A 219 -2.14 12.08 3.38
CA LYS A 219 -3.55 12.20 3.02
C LYS A 219 -4.00 10.86 2.45
N LEU A 220 -5.00 10.25 3.07
CA LEU A 220 -5.58 8.98 2.67
C LEU A 220 -6.99 9.22 2.14
N VAL A 221 -7.23 8.77 0.92
CA VAL A 221 -8.54 8.86 0.26
C VAL A 221 -8.98 7.48 -0.19
N MET A 222 -10.17 7.06 0.24
CA MET A 222 -10.83 5.85 -0.20
C MET A 222 -11.93 6.18 -1.20
N ILE A 223 -11.91 5.54 -2.36
CA ILE A 223 -12.90 5.71 -3.42
C ILE A 223 -13.52 4.35 -3.70
N ARG A 224 -14.82 4.20 -3.44
CA ARG A 224 -15.52 2.94 -3.71
C ARG A 224 -15.78 2.78 -5.21
N ASP A 225 -15.69 1.55 -5.69
CA ASP A 225 -16.12 1.20 -7.04
C ASP A 225 -17.59 1.61 -7.23
N GLY A 226 -17.88 2.26 -8.35
CA GLY A 226 -19.20 2.80 -8.66
C GLY A 226 -19.43 4.25 -8.22
N GLU A 227 -18.58 4.85 -7.37
CA GLU A 227 -18.69 6.27 -6.97
C GLU A 227 -17.93 7.24 -7.88
N GLN A 228 -16.96 6.77 -8.68
CA GLN A 228 -16.29 7.57 -9.71
C GLN A 228 -15.95 6.74 -10.95
N SER A 229 -16.73 6.92 -12.01
CA SER A 229 -16.40 6.47 -13.36
C SER A 229 -16.55 7.67 -14.32
N ALA A 230 -15.56 8.56 -14.34
CA ALA A 230 -15.56 9.73 -15.23
C ALA A 230 -14.19 10.09 -15.81
N THR A 231 -13.20 9.20 -15.78
CA THR A 231 -11.99 9.32 -16.62
C THR A 231 -11.93 8.14 -17.58
N LYS A 232 -12.28 8.42 -18.85
CA LYS A 232 -11.99 7.54 -19.99
C LYS A 232 -10.46 7.39 -20.11
N GLY A 233 -9.93 6.35 -19.46
CA GLY A 233 -8.51 6.05 -19.39
C GLY A 233 -8.20 4.98 -18.34
N TYR A 234 -9.14 4.06 -18.12
CA TYR A 234 -9.01 2.94 -17.19
C TYR A 234 -7.95 1.95 -17.68
N VAL A 235 -7.05 1.55 -16.77
CA VAL A 235 -6.33 0.27 -16.55
C VAL A 235 -5.17 0.61 -15.58
N PRO A 236 -4.97 -0.09 -14.43
CA PRO A 236 -4.80 -1.54 -14.42
C PRO A 236 -5.62 -2.35 -13.41
N GLY A 237 -5.96 -3.56 -13.86
CA GLY A 237 -6.27 -4.72 -13.04
C GLY A 237 -5.01 -5.45 -12.59
N TYR A 238 -4.05 -4.74 -12.00
CA TYR A 238 -2.99 -5.32 -11.18
C TYR A 238 -2.59 -4.33 -10.10
N SER A 239 -2.47 -4.89 -8.91
CA SER A 239 -1.97 -4.28 -7.70
C SER A 239 -0.52 -3.83 -7.88
N ILE A 240 -0.28 -2.52 -7.89
CA ILE A 240 1.06 -1.97 -7.64
C ILE A 240 1.46 -2.26 -6.16
N GLY A 241 2.74 -2.53 -5.94
CA GLY A 241 3.30 -3.19 -4.76
C GLY A 241 3.95 -4.54 -5.11
N HIS A 242 5.14 -4.80 -4.56
CA HIS A 242 5.68 -6.16 -4.56
C HIS A 242 4.70 -7.10 -3.84
N GLU A 243 4.18 -8.12 -4.53
CA GLU A 243 3.42 -9.20 -3.88
C GLU A 243 4.33 -9.92 -2.88
N MET A 244 4.23 -9.57 -1.60
CA MET A 244 5.06 -10.11 -0.52
C MET A 244 4.61 -11.50 -0.06
N GLY A 245 4.32 -12.39 -1.01
CA GLY A 245 4.12 -13.79 -0.68
C GLY A 245 2.67 -14.18 -0.42
N ASN A 246 1.73 -13.64 -1.18
CA ASN A 246 0.73 -14.53 -1.74
C ASN A 246 1.39 -15.42 -2.81
N ARG A 247 2.27 -16.34 -2.38
CA ARG A 247 1.98 -17.72 -2.76
C ARG A 247 0.65 -18.00 -2.08
N LEU A 248 -0.44 -17.66 -2.77
CA LEU A 248 -1.62 -18.52 -2.70
C LEU A 248 -1.04 -19.94 -2.72
N PRO A 249 -1.53 -20.90 -1.90
CA PRO A 249 -1.47 -22.26 -2.41
C PRO A 249 -2.07 -22.11 -3.80
N SER A 250 -1.23 -22.24 -4.84
CA SER A 250 -1.74 -22.35 -6.19
C SER A 250 -2.80 -23.42 -6.01
N LEU A 251 -4.08 -23.06 -6.18
CA LEU A 251 -5.07 -24.09 -6.43
C LEU A 251 -4.37 -24.94 -7.48
N PRO A 252 -4.07 -26.22 -7.19
CA PRO A 252 -3.33 -27.04 -8.14
C PRO A 252 -4.02 -26.79 -9.46
N ALA A 253 -3.25 -26.30 -10.46
CA ALA A 253 -3.80 -26.02 -11.77
C ALA A 253 -4.71 -27.20 -12.10
N PRO A 254 -6.00 -26.96 -12.42
CA PRO A 254 -7.02 -28.01 -12.43
C PRO A 254 -6.40 -29.24 -13.06
N ALA A 255 -6.28 -30.31 -12.27
CA ALA A 255 -5.45 -31.45 -12.65
C ALA A 255 -5.89 -31.88 -14.04
N VAL A 256 -4.96 -31.84 -15.00
CA VAL A 256 -5.24 -32.27 -16.36
C VAL A 256 -5.78 -33.69 -16.28
N LEU A 257 -6.99 -33.90 -16.77
CA LEU A 257 -7.59 -35.22 -16.82
C LEU A 257 -6.65 -36.17 -17.59
N PRO A 258 -6.41 -37.41 -17.14
CA PRO A 258 -5.55 -38.36 -17.83
C PRO A 258 -5.89 -38.51 -19.32
N GLU A 259 -7.17 -38.39 -19.67
CA GLU A 259 -7.70 -38.42 -21.04
C GLU A 259 -7.20 -37.25 -21.87
N THR A 260 -7.12 -36.04 -21.29
CA THR A 260 -6.61 -34.84 -21.96
C THR A 260 -5.11 -34.98 -22.25
N SER A 261 -4.32 -35.49 -21.29
CA SER A 261 -2.89 -35.73 -21.54
C SER A 261 -2.66 -36.83 -22.58
N ALA A 262 -3.46 -37.90 -22.53
CA ALA A 262 -3.41 -38.97 -23.52
C ALA A 262 -3.73 -38.47 -24.94
N TYR A 263 -4.75 -37.60 -25.08
CA TYR A 263 -5.10 -36.99 -26.37
C TYR A 263 -3.92 -36.23 -26.98
N TYR A 264 -3.27 -35.34 -26.21
CA TYR A 264 -2.14 -34.56 -26.73
C TYR A 264 -0.93 -35.46 -27.05
N ARG A 265 -0.62 -36.47 -26.24
CA ARG A 265 0.47 -37.41 -26.51
C ARG A 265 0.24 -38.21 -27.79
N GLN A 266 -0.98 -38.72 -27.99
CA GLN A 266 -1.35 -39.43 -29.21
C GLN A 266 -1.29 -38.51 -30.45
N ALA A 267 -1.73 -37.26 -30.33
CA ALA A 267 -1.66 -36.28 -31.41
C ALA A 267 -0.21 -35.90 -31.76
N ILE A 268 0.67 -35.79 -30.74
CA ILE A 268 2.11 -35.58 -30.92
C ILE A 268 2.74 -36.78 -31.65
N ASP A 269 2.46 -38.01 -31.23
CA ASP A 269 2.99 -39.22 -31.88
C ASP A 269 2.52 -39.34 -33.34
N ALA A 270 1.27 -39.00 -33.62
CA ALA A 270 0.73 -38.97 -34.98
C ALA A 270 1.42 -37.91 -35.85
N ALA A 271 1.69 -36.72 -35.32
CA ALA A 271 2.43 -35.67 -36.00
C ALA A 271 3.88 -36.09 -36.29
N LEU A 272 4.56 -36.72 -35.33
CA LEU A 272 5.92 -37.24 -35.51
C LEU A 272 5.99 -38.39 -36.53
N THR A 273 4.99 -39.26 -36.57
CA THR A 273 4.86 -40.32 -37.59
C THR A 273 4.74 -39.74 -39.00
N GLN A 274 4.06 -38.60 -39.12
CA GLN A 274 3.91 -37.84 -40.36
C GLN A 274 5.12 -36.94 -40.68
N GLN A 275 6.18 -36.96 -39.84
CA GLN A 275 7.34 -36.06 -39.93
C GLN A 275 6.97 -34.57 -39.85
N ASP A 276 5.81 -34.24 -39.28
CA ASP A 276 5.31 -32.87 -39.09
C ASP A 276 5.72 -32.35 -37.70
N LEU A 277 6.99 -31.93 -37.61
CA LEU A 277 7.57 -31.41 -36.37
C LEU A 277 6.90 -30.11 -35.91
N GLU A 278 6.49 -29.27 -36.85
CA GLU A 278 5.84 -27.98 -36.55
C GLU A 278 4.50 -28.20 -35.85
N ARG A 279 3.69 -29.16 -36.35
CA ARG A 279 2.45 -29.56 -35.69
C ARG A 279 2.69 -30.20 -34.33
N ALA A 280 3.73 -31.03 -34.19
CA ALA A 280 4.08 -31.65 -32.91
C ALA A 280 4.43 -30.59 -31.84
N LEU A 281 5.17 -29.55 -32.22
CA LEU A 281 5.51 -28.41 -31.37
C LEU A 281 4.27 -27.60 -30.98
N ARG A 282 3.40 -27.26 -31.94
CA ARG A 282 2.14 -26.55 -31.65
C ARG A 282 1.26 -27.32 -30.67
N LEU A 283 1.13 -28.63 -30.85
CA LEU A 283 0.35 -29.50 -29.94
C LEU A 283 0.94 -29.54 -28.53
N ALA A 284 2.27 -29.56 -28.39
CA ALA A 284 2.93 -29.51 -27.09
C ALA A 284 2.77 -28.14 -26.39
N ASP A 285 2.76 -27.04 -27.15
CA ASP A 285 2.47 -25.70 -26.63
C ASP A 285 1.00 -25.54 -26.24
N GLU A 286 0.07 -26.08 -27.02
CA GLU A 286 -1.36 -26.11 -26.71
C GLU A 286 -1.64 -26.91 -25.44
N ALA A 287 -1.04 -28.10 -25.31
CA ALA A 287 -1.10 -28.94 -24.13
C ALA A 287 -0.62 -28.18 -22.87
N ALA A 288 0.49 -27.44 -22.98
CA ALA A 288 1.01 -26.62 -21.89
C ALA A 288 0.06 -25.46 -21.51
N ARG A 289 -0.61 -24.83 -22.50
CA ARG A 289 -1.60 -23.77 -22.24
C ARG A 289 -2.84 -24.26 -21.50
N VAL A 290 -3.20 -25.54 -21.67
CA VAL A 290 -4.31 -26.16 -20.93
C VAL A 290 -3.86 -26.86 -19.64
N GLY A 291 -2.61 -26.69 -19.23
CA GLY A 291 -2.07 -27.19 -17.96
C GLY A 291 -1.26 -28.49 -18.03
N ASP A 292 -1.11 -29.13 -19.20
CA ASP A 292 -0.27 -30.33 -19.36
C ASP A 292 1.18 -29.93 -19.56
N THR A 293 1.86 -29.72 -18.45
CA THR A 293 3.29 -29.35 -18.42
C THR A 293 4.21 -30.48 -18.88
N GLY A 294 3.73 -31.72 -18.96
CA GLY A 294 4.51 -32.90 -19.36
C GLY A 294 4.61 -33.12 -20.88
N ALA A 295 3.77 -32.46 -21.67
CA ALA A 295 3.72 -32.66 -23.13
C ALA A 295 4.99 -32.19 -23.86
N LYS A 296 5.64 -31.12 -23.39
CA LYS A 296 6.91 -30.64 -23.97
C LYS A 296 8.07 -31.62 -23.73
N ALA A 297 8.18 -32.14 -22.50
CA ALA A 297 9.17 -33.15 -22.17
C ALA A 297 8.95 -34.44 -22.98
N TYR A 298 7.68 -34.86 -23.12
CA TYR A 298 7.30 -35.99 -23.97
C TYR A 298 7.77 -35.81 -25.41
N LEU A 299 7.48 -34.66 -26.04
CA LEU A 299 7.94 -34.36 -27.39
C LEU A 299 9.48 -34.44 -27.48
N LEU A 300 10.20 -33.80 -26.54
CA LEU A 300 11.67 -33.80 -26.50
C LEU A 300 12.25 -35.22 -26.43
N GLU A 301 11.67 -36.10 -25.62
CA GLU A 301 12.09 -37.50 -25.55
C GLU A 301 11.88 -38.25 -26.88
N ARG A 302 10.78 -37.98 -27.61
CA ARG A 302 10.46 -38.71 -28.85
C ARG A 302 11.22 -38.20 -30.07
N ILE A 303 11.67 -36.94 -30.06
CA ILE A 303 12.57 -36.43 -31.10
C ILE A 303 14.04 -36.82 -30.85
N GLN A 304 14.43 -37.05 -29.60
CA GLN A 304 15.78 -37.52 -29.24
C GLN A 304 15.98 -39.02 -29.50
N ILE A 305 14.89 -39.79 -29.60
CA ILE A 305 14.94 -41.18 -30.08
C ILE A 305 14.86 -41.15 -31.60
N LYS A 306 15.97 -40.76 -32.25
CA LYS A 306 16.31 -41.08 -33.64
C LYS A 306 17.79 -40.85 -33.91
#